data_AF-A0A2V9V450-F1
#
_entry.id   AF-A0A2V9V450-F1
#
_cell.length_a   1.000
_cell.length_b   1.000
_cell.length_c   1.000
_cell.angle_alpha   90.00
_cell.angle_beta   90.00
_cell.angle_gamma   90.00
#
_symmetry.space_group_name_H-M   'P 1'
#
loop_
_entity.id
_entity.type
_entity.pdbx_description
1 polymer ?
#
loop_
_entity_poly.entity_id
_entity_poly.type
_entity_poly.pdbx_seq_one_letter_code
_entity_poly.pdbx_strand_id
1 'polypeptide(L)'
;MMEGLTGLAAVVMFLGMPTAILAMYTFYRVRKLRTDERMAAMARGLSVPMAEELSEAARSRRSGILLVAGAIGYMLTFTLIARIEPDAWMAAAFGAIPLSLGLGYFLDSALIRRDARA
;
A
#
# COMPACT_ATOMS: atom_id res chain seq x y z
N MET A 1 7.79 -22.20 21.26
CA MET A 1 7.99 -20.78 20.87
C MET A 1 8.86 -20.61 19.62
N MET A 2 10.06 -21.20 19.54
CA MET A 2 10.92 -21.03 18.34
C MET A 2 10.31 -21.62 17.06
N GLU A 3 9.71 -22.82 17.10
CA GLU A 3 9.20 -23.48 15.88
C GLU A 3 8.09 -22.70 15.15
N GLY A 4 7.16 -22.08 15.89
CA GLY A 4 6.09 -21.27 15.30
C GLY A 4 6.58 -19.97 14.65
N LEU A 5 7.57 -19.32 15.26
CA LEU A 5 8.19 -18.12 14.69
C LEU A 5 8.95 -18.44 13.40
N THR A 6 9.66 -19.57 13.36
CA THR A 6 10.37 -20.03 12.17
C THR A 6 9.40 -20.39 11.04
N GLY A 7 8.30 -21.07 11.35
CA GLY A 7 7.25 -21.40 10.37
C GLY A 7 6.58 -20.15 9.80
N LEU A 8 6.23 -19.18 10.64
CA LEU A 8 5.66 -17.90 10.19
C LEU A 8 6.67 -17.10 9.35
N ALA A 9 7.93 -17.02 9.78
CA ALA A 9 8.99 -16.37 9.02
C ALA A 9 9.19 -17.03 7.64
N ALA A 10 9.14 -18.37 7.57
CA ALA A 10 9.25 -19.10 6.32
C ALA A 10 8.10 -18.79 5.35
N VAL A 11 6.85 -18.75 5.84
CA VAL A 11 5.67 -18.40 5.03
C VAL A 11 5.74 -16.95 4.54
N VAL A 12 6.12 -16.03 5.43
CA VAL A 12 6.28 -14.61 5.08
C VAL A 12 7.41 -14.40 4.08
N MET A 13 8.54 -15.11 4.21
CA MET A 13 9.61 -15.01 3.21
C MET A 13 9.20 -15.65 1.88
N PHE A 14 8.54 -16.81 1.93
CA PHE A 14 8.16 -17.55 0.72
C PHE A 14 7.07 -16.85 -0.09
N LEU A 15 6.06 -16.25 0.56
CA LEU A 15 4.98 -15.55 -0.14
C LEU A 15 5.23 -14.04 -0.23
N GLY A 16 5.77 -13.42 0.82
CA GLY A 16 5.98 -11.98 0.91
C GLY A 16 7.10 -11.48 -0.01
N MET A 17 8.24 -12.17 -0.09
CA MET A 17 9.30 -11.72 -0.99
C MET A 17 8.89 -11.77 -2.47
N PRO A 18 8.34 -12.88 -3.01
CA PRO A 18 7.97 -12.93 -4.42
C PRO A 18 6.85 -11.94 -4.76
N THR A 19 5.86 -11.77 -3.87
CA THR A 19 4.78 -10.80 -4.09
C THR A 19 5.32 -9.36 -4.10
N ALA A 20 6.20 -9.00 -3.17
CA ALA A 20 6.82 -7.68 -3.13
C ALA A 20 7.70 -7.43 -4.36
N ILE A 21 8.55 -8.38 -4.73
CA ILE A 21 9.45 -8.26 -5.88
C ILE A 21 8.65 -8.18 -7.19
N LEU A 22 7.63 -9.03 -7.36
CA LEU A 22 6.80 -9.03 -8.56
C LEU A 22 5.96 -7.75 -8.68
N ALA A 23 5.36 -7.30 -7.58
CA ALA A 23 4.62 -6.04 -7.53
C ALA A 23 5.54 -4.85 -7.88
N MET A 24 6.76 -4.84 -7.33
CA MET A 24 7.74 -3.80 -7.62
C MET A 24 8.20 -3.85 -9.08
N TYR A 25 8.52 -5.03 -9.61
CA TYR A 25 8.92 -5.22 -11.01
C TYR A 25 7.83 -4.75 -11.98
N THR A 26 6.60 -5.20 -11.79
CA THR A 26 5.46 -4.80 -12.63
C THR A 26 5.20 -3.30 -12.55
N PHE A 27 5.25 -2.72 -11.34
CA PHE A 27 5.10 -1.28 -11.15
C PHE A 27 6.16 -0.47 -11.89
N TYR A 28 7.44 -0.82 -11.74
CA TYR A 28 8.53 -0.16 -12.45
C TYR A 28 8.43 -0.33 -13.96
N ARG A 29 8.09 -1.53 -14.43
CA ARG A 29 7.97 -1.82 -15.86
C ARG A 29 6.84 -1.01 -16.50
N VAL A 30 5.66 -0.96 -15.88
CA VAL A 30 4.53 -0.17 -16.38
C VAL A 30 4.85 1.33 -16.37
N ARG A 31 5.52 1.82 -15.32
CA ARG A 31 5.96 3.23 -15.27
C ARG A 31 6.93 3.55 -16.38
N LYS A 32 7.93 2.70 -16.61
CA LYS A 32 8.91 2.88 -17.69
C LYS A 32 8.24 2.94 -19.06
N LEU A 33 7.37 1.97 -19.36
CA LEU A 33 6.64 1.93 -20.63
C LEU A 33 5.81 3.20 -20.86
N ARG A 34 5.08 3.67 -19.84
CA ARG A 34 4.32 4.93 -19.93
C ARG A 34 5.20 6.13 -20.19
N THR A 35 6.39 6.20 -19.57
CA THR A 35 7.35 7.29 -19.83
C THR A 35 7.89 7.24 -21.25
N ASP A 36 8.28 6.05 -21.72
CA ASP A 36 8.81 5.85 -23.07
C ASP A 36 7.77 6.19 -24.15
N GLU A 37 6.51 5.78 -23.95
CA GLU A 37 5.37 6.12 -24.82
C GLU A 37 5.12 7.63 -24.86
N ARG A 38 5.18 8.31 -23.72
CA ARG A 38 5.04 9.78 -23.63
C ARG A 38 6.16 10.51 -24.37
N MET A 39 7.41 10.06 -24.21
CA MET A 39 8.57 10.63 -24.91
C MET A 39 8.45 10.44 -26.43
N ALA A 40 8.02 9.26 -26.88
CA ALA A 40 7.79 8.98 -28.29
C ALA A 40 6.65 9.83 -28.87
N ALA A 41 5.58 10.08 -28.11
CA ALA A 41 4.48 10.94 -28.52
C ALA A 41 4.93 12.42 -28.62
N MET A 42 5.71 12.92 -27.66
CA MET A 42 6.31 14.26 -27.71
C MET A 42 7.24 14.44 -28.92
N ALA A 43 8.08 13.44 -29.21
CA ALA A 43 8.96 13.46 -30.38
C ALA A 43 8.19 13.46 -31.71
N ARG A 44 6.98 12.89 -31.74
CA ARG A 44 6.06 12.91 -32.89
C ARG A 44 5.20 14.17 -32.96
N GLY A 45 5.42 15.15 -32.07
CA GLY A 45 4.64 16.39 -32.00
C GLY A 45 3.19 16.20 -31.55
N LEU A 46 2.83 15.04 -30.99
CA LEU A 46 1.50 14.78 -30.48
C LEU A 46 1.32 15.45 -29.12
N SER A 47 0.18 16.12 -28.91
CA SER A 47 -0.18 16.66 -27.61
C SER A 47 -0.46 15.49 -26.64
N VAL A 48 0.44 15.28 -25.68
CA VAL A 48 0.24 14.28 -24.62
C VAL A 48 -0.67 14.89 -23.57
N PRO A 49 -1.91 14.39 -23.36
CA PRO A 49 -2.71 14.82 -22.23
C PRO A 49 -1.95 14.43 -20.97
N MET A 50 -1.53 15.43 -20.19
CA MET A 50 -0.94 15.19 -18.88
C MET A 50 -2.03 14.49 -18.06
N ALA A 51 -1.84 13.20 -17.75
CA ALA A 51 -2.78 12.46 -16.91
C ALA A 51 -3.05 13.30 -15.68
N GLU A 52 -4.32 13.55 -15.37
CA GLU A 52 -4.73 14.44 -14.28
C GLU A 52 -4.03 13.98 -13.00
N GLU A 53 -2.97 14.70 -12.62
CA GLU A 53 -2.20 14.35 -11.46
C GLU A 53 -3.12 14.61 -10.28
N LEU A 54 -3.53 13.51 -9.62
CA LEU A 54 -4.22 13.61 -8.34
C LEU A 54 -3.44 14.60 -7.50
N SER A 55 -4.14 15.62 -7.00
CA SER A 55 -3.57 16.55 -6.04
C SER A 55 -2.92 15.77 -4.91
N GLU A 56 -1.88 16.33 -4.32
CA GLU A 56 -1.12 15.65 -3.27
C GLU A 56 -2.04 15.19 -2.12
N ALA A 57 -3.04 16.02 -1.78
CA ALA A 57 -4.10 15.66 -0.83
C ALA A 57 -4.98 14.46 -1.29
N ALA A 58 -5.34 14.37 -2.57
CA ALA A 58 -6.12 13.25 -3.08
C ALA A 58 -5.30 11.94 -3.11
N ARG A 59 -4.00 12.04 -3.42
CA ARG A 59 -3.06 10.92 -3.36
C ARG A 59 -2.89 10.40 -1.94
N SER A 60 -2.69 11.32 -0.99
CA SER A 60 -2.55 11.02 0.43
C SER A 60 -3.82 10.38 1.02
N ARG A 61 -5.02 10.88 0.67
CA ARG A 61 -6.29 10.20 1.04
C ARG A 61 -6.37 8.78 0.49
N ARG A 62 -5.97 8.56 -0.76
CA ARG A 62 -6.05 7.24 -1.39
C ARG A 62 -5.15 6.22 -0.69
N SER A 63 -3.90 6.57 -0.36
CA SER A 63 -3.02 5.70 0.43
C SER A 63 -3.60 5.44 1.82
N GLY A 64 -4.15 6.46 2.48
CA GLY A 64 -4.86 6.32 3.74
C GLY A 64 -5.99 5.28 3.69
N ILE A 65 -6.89 5.39 2.72
CA ILE A 65 -8.00 4.44 2.52
C ILE A 65 -7.50 3.02 2.32
N LEU A 66 -6.50 2.82 1.46
CA LEU A 66 -5.97 1.48 1.15
C LEU A 66 -5.32 0.84 2.37
N LEU A 67 -4.55 1.60 3.14
CA LEU A 67 -3.87 1.10 4.33
C LEU A 67 -4.86 0.80 5.46
N VAL A 68 -5.84 1.65 5.70
CA VAL A 68 -6.89 1.40 6.70
C VAL A 68 -7.74 0.20 6.32
N ALA A 69 -8.18 0.10 5.06
CA ALA A 69 -8.98 -1.04 4.60
C ALA A 69 -8.21 -2.36 4.69
N GLY A 70 -6.94 -2.36 4.25
CA GLY A 70 -6.06 -3.52 4.36
C GLY A 70 -5.81 -3.92 5.82
N ALA A 71 -5.58 -2.96 6.70
CA ALA A 71 -5.37 -3.19 8.13
C ALA A 71 -6.62 -3.78 8.80
N ILE A 72 -7.81 -3.22 8.54
CA ILE A 72 -9.07 -3.74 9.09
C ILE A 72 -9.32 -5.16 8.60
N GLY A 73 -9.14 -5.43 7.29
CA GLY A 73 -9.31 -6.76 6.74
C GLY A 73 -8.33 -7.77 7.35
N TYR A 74 -7.07 -7.39 7.49
CA TYR A 74 -6.03 -8.21 8.12
C TYR A 74 -6.37 -8.52 9.59
N MET A 75 -6.64 -7.50 10.39
CA MET A 75 -7.01 -7.67 11.81
C MET A 75 -8.23 -8.57 11.95
N LEU A 76 -9.30 -8.29 11.21
CA LEU A 76 -10.53 -9.08 11.26
C LEU A 76 -10.27 -10.56 10.93
N THR A 77 -9.48 -10.83 9.90
CA THR A 77 -9.14 -12.20 9.49
C THR A 77 -8.42 -12.93 10.62
N PHE A 78 -7.38 -12.35 11.19
CA PHE A 78 -6.63 -13.00 12.26
C PHE A 78 -7.39 -13.07 13.58
N THR A 79 -8.27 -12.11 13.87
CA THR A 79 -9.19 -12.20 15.02
C THR A 79 -10.19 -13.34 14.87
N LEU A 80 -10.67 -13.62 13.65
CA LEU A 80 -11.53 -14.78 13.40
C LEU A 80 -10.76 -16.10 13.57
N ILE A 81 -9.54 -16.18 13.05
CA ILE A 81 -8.66 -17.36 13.23
C ILE A 81 -8.35 -17.58 14.72
N ALA A 82 -8.17 -16.49 15.48
CA ALA A 82 -7.88 -16.54 16.91
C ALA A 82 -8.98 -17.19 17.77
N ARG A 83 -10.18 -17.43 17.21
CA ARG A 83 -11.22 -18.22 17.85
C ARG A 83 -10.87 -19.71 17.95
N ILE A 84 -10.06 -20.21 17.02
CA ILE A 84 -9.64 -21.61 16.94
C ILE A 84 -8.20 -21.75 17.43
N GLU A 85 -7.33 -20.79 17.09
CA GLU A 85 -5.91 -20.80 17.44
C GLU A 85 -5.52 -19.49 18.16
N PRO A 86 -5.52 -19.45 19.51
CA PRO A 86 -5.35 -18.22 20.29
C PRO A 86 -4.07 -17.42 19.98
N ASP A 87 -3.00 -18.09 19.54
CA ASP A 87 -1.73 -17.44 19.18
C ASP A 87 -1.88 -16.46 17.99
N ALA A 88 -2.94 -16.62 17.17
CA ALA A 88 -3.24 -15.70 16.07
C ALA A 88 -3.61 -14.28 16.53
N TRP A 89 -3.89 -14.05 17.82
CA TRP A 89 -4.03 -12.68 18.36
C TRP A 89 -2.76 -11.84 18.19
N MET A 90 -1.58 -12.46 18.28
CA MET A 90 -0.32 -11.76 18.02
C MET A 90 -0.25 -11.29 16.56
N ALA A 91 -0.65 -12.14 15.62
CA ALA A 91 -0.75 -11.78 14.21
C ALA A 91 -1.73 -10.62 14.01
N ALA A 92 -2.94 -10.68 14.58
CA ALA A 92 -3.92 -9.61 14.48
C ALA A 92 -3.37 -8.25 14.95
N ALA A 93 -2.58 -8.22 16.04
CA ALA A 93 -1.98 -7.00 16.55
C ALA A 93 -1.05 -6.28 15.55
N PHE A 94 -0.39 -7.01 14.65
CA PHE A 94 0.46 -6.38 13.60
C PHE A 94 -0.34 -5.50 12.64
N GLY A 95 -1.65 -5.71 12.51
CA GLY A 95 -2.52 -4.85 11.71
C GLY A 95 -2.62 -3.41 12.24
N ALA A 96 -2.26 -3.16 13.50
CA ALA A 96 -2.21 -1.81 14.07
C ALA A 96 -1.16 -0.91 13.36
N ILE A 97 -0.11 -1.50 12.80
CA ILE A 97 0.94 -0.77 12.08
C ILE A 97 0.38 -0.12 10.79
N PRO A 98 -0.16 -0.87 9.81
CA PRO A 98 -0.76 -0.25 8.63
C PRO A 98 -1.99 0.60 8.97
N LEU A 99 -2.72 0.28 10.05
CA LEU A 99 -3.84 1.12 10.50
C LEU A 99 -3.37 2.52 10.92
N SER A 100 -2.32 2.60 11.74
CA SER A 100 -1.77 3.88 12.21
C SER A 100 -1.14 4.67 11.05
N LEU A 101 -0.45 4.01 10.12
CA LEU A 101 0.02 4.63 8.89
C LEU A 101 -1.13 5.20 8.06
N GLY A 102 -2.22 4.45 7.88
CA GLY A 102 -3.39 4.90 7.15
C GLY A 102 -4.05 6.13 7.77
N LEU A 103 -4.15 6.19 9.10
CA LEU A 103 -4.62 7.36 9.83
C LEU A 103 -3.67 8.56 9.66
N GLY A 104 -2.35 8.33 9.67
CA GLY A 104 -1.35 9.34 9.38
C GLY A 104 -1.52 9.99 8.00
N TYR A 105 -1.78 9.18 6.96
CA TYR A 105 -2.09 9.70 5.62
C TYR A 105 -3.39 10.52 5.58
N PHE A 106 -4.39 10.20 6.40
CA PHE A 106 -5.57 11.06 6.49
C PHE A 106 -5.26 12.41 7.14
N LEU A 107 -4.45 12.44 8.19
CA LEU A 107 -3.98 13.68 8.82
C LEU A 107 -3.18 14.53 7.84
N ASP A 108 -2.24 13.93 7.13
CA ASP A 108 -1.45 14.58 6.08
C ASP A 108 -2.37 15.21 5.01
N SER A 109 -3.33 14.45 4.50
CA SER A 109 -4.29 14.98 3.53
C SER A 109 -5.15 16.14 4.05
N ALA A 110 -5.44 16.15 5.36
CA ALA A 110 -6.19 17.21 6.01
C ALA A 110 -5.32 18.47 6.17
N LEU A 111 -4.05 18.33 6.54
CA LEU A 111 -3.09 19.42 6.64
C LEU A 111 -2.83 20.06 5.28
N ILE A 112 -2.57 19.28 4.22
CA ILE A 112 -2.38 19.80 2.86
C ILE A 112 -3.60 20.61 2.40
N ARG A 113 -4.82 20.15 2.71
CA ARG A 113 -6.04 20.92 2.38
C ARG A 113 -6.19 22.20 3.20
N ARG A 114 -5.62 22.26 4.40
CA ARG A 114 -5.63 23.48 5.23
C ARG A 114 -4.61 24.48 4.71
N ASP A 115 -3.40 24.03 4.41
CA ASP A 115 -2.32 24.88 3.90
C ASP A 115 -2.67 25.46 2.53
N ALA A 116 -3.35 24.71 1.67
CA ALA A 116 -3.83 25.20 0.38
C ALA A 116 -4.96 26.25 0.47
N ARG A 117 -5.52 26.49 1.66
CA ARG A 117 -6.60 27.47 1.91
C ARG A 117 -6.13 28.70 2.70
N ALA A 118 -4.94 28.66 3.29
CA ALA A 118 -4.34 29.75 4.06
C ALA A 118 -3.64 30.74 3.11
#